data_AF-A0A7X7IBA5-F1
#
_entry.id   AF-A0A7X7IBA5-F1
#
_cell.length_a   1.000
_cell.length_b   1.000
_cell.length_c   1.000
_cell.angle_alpha   90.00
_cell.angle_beta   90.00
_cell.angle_gamma   90.00
#
_symmetry.space_group_name_H-M   'P 1'
#
loop_
_entity.id
_entity.type
_entity.pdbx_description
1 polymer ?
#
loop_
_entity_poly.entity_id
_entity_poly.type
_entity_poly.pdbx_seq_one_letter_code
_entity_poly.pdbx_strand_id
1 'polypeptide(L)'
;GEPFVGQAGKLLNELLAGIGLTRADVYIANVVKCRPPENRDPAPDEIEACSPHLMQQINIIRPRVICTLGRFATKLLAGTDLSMTAVHGKAKAAGFAGHDTVVFPVFHPAAALYTPANRQVLVEDFQKLHVLLQRGLEAATSVTREEAAAGKVAQPGSAVGVEPPPAKTEQLHLW
;
A
#
# COMPACT_ATOMS: atom_id res chain seq x y z
N GLY A 1 -3.66 3.02 21.20
CA GLY A 1 -3.42 3.71 19.92
C GLY A 1 -3.34 2.70 18.80
N GLU A 2 -4.38 1.90 18.61
CA GLU A 2 -4.47 0.96 17.49
C GLU A 2 -5.10 1.67 16.28
N PRO A 3 -4.56 1.54 15.07
CA PRO A 3 -5.10 2.19 13.87
C PRO A 3 -6.41 1.54 13.43
N PHE A 4 -7.34 2.35 12.90
CA PHE A 4 -8.59 1.88 12.31
C PHE A 4 -9.44 0.98 13.26
N VAL A 5 -9.75 1.49 14.46
CA VAL A 5 -10.67 0.82 15.43
C VAL A 5 -12.09 1.41 15.46
N GLY A 6 -12.31 2.56 14.80
CA GLY A 6 -13.62 3.21 14.69
C GLY A 6 -14.53 2.61 13.61
N GLN A 7 -15.60 3.31 13.23
CA GLN A 7 -16.55 2.85 12.20
C GLN A 7 -15.88 2.57 10.85
N ALA A 8 -14.98 3.46 10.40
CA ALA A 8 -14.18 3.25 9.20
C ALA A 8 -13.30 2.00 9.31
N GLY A 9 -12.85 1.65 10.52
CA GLY A 9 -12.09 0.44 10.80
C GLY A 9 -12.92 -0.83 10.74
N LYS A 10 -14.17 -0.80 11.24
CA LYS A 10 -15.11 -1.91 11.09
C LYS A 10 -15.38 -2.20 9.61
N LEU A 11 -15.64 -1.16 8.83
CA LEU A 11 -15.82 -1.31 7.37
C LEU A 11 -14.55 -1.85 6.70
N LEU A 12 -13.36 -1.38 7.09
CA LEU A 12 -12.11 -1.93 6.58
C LEU A 12 -11.99 -3.44 6.87
N ASN A 13 -12.38 -3.88 8.07
CA ASN A 13 -12.37 -5.29 8.43
C ASN A 13 -13.37 -6.11 7.58
N GLU A 14 -14.56 -5.56 7.31
CA GLU A 14 -15.54 -6.20 6.40
C GLU A 14 -14.99 -6.33 4.98
N LEU A 15 -14.34 -5.29 4.47
CA LEU A 15 -13.73 -5.29 3.13
C LEU A 15 -12.60 -6.30 3.02
N LEU A 16 -11.73 -6.40 4.05
CA LEU A 16 -10.68 -7.43 4.14
C LEU A 16 -11.29 -8.83 4.17
N ALA A 17 -12.30 -9.06 5.02
CA ALA A 17 -12.97 -10.35 5.12
C ALA A 17 -13.64 -10.75 3.79
N GLY A 18 -14.20 -9.78 3.06
CA GLY A 18 -14.78 -9.98 1.74
C GLY A 18 -13.80 -10.47 0.66
N ILE A 19 -12.49 -10.35 0.92
CA ILE A 19 -11.42 -10.87 0.05
C ILE A 19 -10.61 -11.99 0.72
N GLY A 20 -11.14 -12.58 1.79
CA GLY A 20 -10.55 -13.72 2.50
C GLY A 20 -9.36 -13.37 3.40
N LEU A 21 -9.18 -12.10 3.77
CA LEU A 21 -8.12 -11.66 4.67
C LEU A 21 -8.69 -11.22 6.03
N THR A 22 -7.87 -11.35 7.06
CA THR A 22 -8.11 -10.83 8.39
C THR A 22 -7.14 -9.68 8.70
N ARG A 23 -7.38 -8.95 9.80
CA ARG A 23 -6.43 -7.93 10.28
C ARG A 23 -5.05 -8.51 10.61
N ALA A 24 -4.97 -9.80 10.96
CA ALA A 24 -3.71 -10.45 11.28
C ALA A 24 -2.87 -10.76 10.03
N ASP A 25 -3.51 -10.86 8.86
CA ASP A 25 -2.84 -11.15 7.58
C ASP A 25 -2.22 -9.89 6.95
N VAL A 26 -2.51 -8.71 7.50
CA VAL A 26 -2.09 -7.42 6.95
C VAL A 26 -1.44 -6.52 8.00
N TYR A 27 -0.61 -5.60 7.54
CA TYR A 27 -0.10 -4.53 8.38
C TYR A 27 -0.85 -3.22 8.09
N ILE A 28 -1.44 -2.62 9.12
CA ILE A 28 -2.21 -1.37 9.00
C ILE A 28 -1.43 -0.23 9.65
N ALA A 29 -1.21 0.85 8.89
CA ALA A 29 -0.53 2.05 9.37
C ALA A 29 -1.16 3.32 8.81
N ASN A 30 -0.91 4.45 9.48
CA ASN A 30 -1.32 5.79 9.05
C ASN A 30 -0.11 6.61 8.62
N VAL A 31 -0.35 7.62 7.77
CA VAL A 31 0.65 8.62 7.38
C VAL A 31 1.14 9.41 8.59
N VAL A 32 0.21 9.97 9.37
CA VAL A 32 0.51 10.62 10.65
C VAL A 32 0.21 9.66 11.82
N LYS A 33 1.07 9.68 12.84
CA LYS A 33 0.96 8.77 14.00
C LYS A 33 0.19 9.38 15.17
N CYS A 34 0.04 10.70 15.17
CA CYS A 34 -0.74 11.46 16.14
C CYS A 34 -2.07 11.89 15.53
N ARG A 35 -3.14 11.85 16.33
CA ARG A 35 -4.46 12.34 15.91
C ARG A 35 -4.46 13.87 15.86
N PRO A 36 -4.71 14.51 14.72
CA PRO A 36 -4.83 15.96 14.67
C PRO A 36 -5.98 16.47 15.56
N PRO A 37 -5.87 17.69 16.11
CA PRO A 37 -6.96 18.31 16.86
C PRO A 37 -8.28 18.27 16.09
N GLU A 38 -9.38 17.97 16.78
CA GLU A 38 -10.73 17.93 16.20
C GLU A 38 -10.93 16.99 15.00
N ASN A 39 -9.99 16.07 14.74
CA ASN A 39 -9.96 15.24 13.51
C ASN A 39 -9.84 16.05 12.22
N ARG A 40 -9.24 17.24 12.27
CA ARG A 40 -8.89 17.93 11.04
C ARG A 40 -7.94 17.07 10.19
N ASP A 41 -7.86 17.43 8.91
CA ASP A 41 -6.86 16.85 8.04
C ASP A 41 -5.43 17.18 8.52
N PRO A 42 -4.47 16.26 8.33
CA PRO A 42 -3.07 16.53 8.66
C PRO A 42 -2.52 17.61 7.74
N ALA A 43 -1.75 18.53 8.32
CA ALA A 43 -1.07 19.57 7.59
C ALA A 43 0.17 19.00 6.86
N PRO A 44 0.65 19.64 5.78
CA PRO A 44 1.79 19.15 5.01
C PRO A 44 3.06 18.94 5.85
N ASP A 45 3.35 19.85 6.78
CA ASP A 45 4.47 19.80 7.72
C ASP A 45 4.34 18.64 8.72
N GLU A 46 3.11 18.35 9.19
CA GLU A 46 2.84 17.19 10.05
C GLU A 46 3.07 15.86 9.30
N ILE A 47 2.68 15.80 8.02
CA ILE A 47 2.94 14.65 7.16
C ILE A 47 4.44 14.49 6.95
N GLU A 48 5.15 15.57 6.61
CA GLU A 48 6.58 15.57 6.39
C GLU A 48 7.32 15.07 7.64
N ALA A 49 6.99 15.61 8.80
CA ALA A 49 7.60 15.21 10.07
C ALA A 49 7.31 13.74 10.46
N CYS A 50 6.11 13.22 10.17
CA CYS A 50 5.74 11.84 10.52
C CYS A 50 6.12 10.79 9.46
N SER A 51 6.28 11.19 8.20
CA SER A 51 6.50 10.26 7.08
C SER A 51 7.72 9.35 7.25
N PRO A 52 8.85 9.76 7.87
CA PRO A 52 10.00 8.89 8.08
C PRO A 52 9.64 7.63 8.86
N HIS A 53 8.71 7.70 9.82
CA HIS A 53 8.27 6.52 10.56
C HIS A 53 7.56 5.51 9.66
N LEU A 54 6.70 5.99 8.74
CA LEU A 54 6.03 5.11 7.79
C LEU A 54 7.03 4.51 6.79
N MET A 55 7.99 5.30 6.31
CA MET A 55 9.03 4.81 5.40
C MET A 55 9.91 3.74 6.05
N GLN A 56 10.25 3.89 7.34
CA GLN A 56 10.96 2.85 8.09
C GLN A 56 10.12 1.58 8.26
N GLN A 57 8.81 1.71 8.53
CA GLN A 57 7.91 0.56 8.58
C GLN A 57 7.87 -0.19 7.24
N ILE A 58 7.75 0.52 6.13
CA ILE A 58 7.78 -0.06 4.78
C ILE A 58 9.13 -0.75 4.52
N ASN A 59 10.25 -0.11 4.91
CA ASN A 59 11.58 -0.69 4.75
C ASN A 59 11.77 -2.00 5.53
N ILE A 60 11.21 -2.11 6.73
CA ILE A 60 11.29 -3.31 7.57
C ILE A 60 10.38 -4.43 7.02
N ILE A 61 9.14 -4.09 6.65
CA ILE A 61 8.12 -5.06 6.23
C ILE A 61 8.39 -5.55 4.80
N ARG A 62 8.99 -4.70 3.96
CA ARG A 62 9.22 -4.93 2.53
C ARG A 62 7.97 -5.45 1.79
N PRO A 63 6.84 -4.72 1.85
CA PRO A 63 5.58 -5.20 1.31
C PRO A 63 5.62 -5.29 -0.22
N ARG A 64 5.06 -6.38 -0.74
CA ARG A 64 4.88 -6.57 -2.20
C ARG A 64 3.77 -5.67 -2.75
N VAL A 65 2.74 -5.42 -1.93
CA VAL A 65 1.60 -4.55 -2.26
C VAL A 65 1.32 -3.63 -1.09
N ILE A 66 1.13 -2.34 -1.38
CA ILE A 66 0.64 -1.34 -0.43
C ILE A 66 -0.71 -0.82 -0.94
N CYS A 67 -1.78 -1.11 -0.19
CA CYS A 67 -3.09 -0.52 -0.44
C CYS A 67 -3.20 0.83 0.28
N THR A 68 -3.31 1.94 -0.45
CA THR A 68 -3.44 3.28 0.15
C THR A 68 -4.89 3.67 0.33
N LEU A 69 -5.25 4.05 1.55
CA LEU A 69 -6.62 4.46 1.91
C LEU A 69 -6.75 6.00 1.87
N GLY A 70 -7.30 6.52 0.77
CA GLY A 70 -7.59 7.95 0.61
C GLY A 70 -6.40 8.83 0.18
N ARG A 71 -6.67 10.13 0.05
CA ARG A 71 -5.80 11.07 -0.68
C ARG A 71 -4.40 11.25 -0.09
N PHE A 72 -4.27 11.31 1.23
CA PHE A 72 -2.98 11.61 1.88
C PHE A 72 -1.98 10.47 1.71
N ALA A 73 -2.42 9.23 1.95
CA ALA A 73 -1.60 8.04 1.75
C ALA A 73 -1.26 7.85 0.27
N THR A 74 -2.24 8.03 -0.63
CA THR A 74 -2.03 7.92 -2.08
C THR A 74 -1.05 8.98 -2.59
N LYS A 75 -1.20 10.25 -2.20
CA LYS A 75 -0.27 11.30 -2.61
C LYS A 75 1.16 11.00 -2.15
N LEU A 76 1.33 10.60 -0.90
CA LEU A 76 2.64 10.31 -0.33
C LEU A 76 3.31 9.10 -0.98
N LEU A 77 2.61 7.96 -1.11
CA LEU A 77 3.22 6.71 -1.54
C LEU A 77 3.15 6.47 -3.05
N ALA A 78 2.08 6.92 -3.72
CA ALA A 78 1.97 6.83 -5.18
C ALA A 78 2.64 8.01 -5.90
N GLY A 79 3.06 9.06 -5.20
CA GLY A 79 3.74 10.23 -5.78
C GLY A 79 2.90 10.87 -6.90
N THR A 80 1.62 11.14 -6.63
CA THR A 80 0.68 11.70 -7.61
C THR A 80 -0.17 12.81 -7.02
N ASP A 81 -0.43 13.84 -7.83
CA ASP A 81 -1.37 14.92 -7.54
C ASP A 81 -2.74 14.72 -8.21
N LEU A 82 -2.94 13.59 -8.89
CA LEU A 82 -4.23 13.23 -9.49
C LEU A 82 -5.30 13.00 -8.42
N SER A 83 -6.55 13.28 -8.75
CA SER A 83 -7.69 13.07 -7.84
C SER A 83 -7.90 11.58 -7.55
N MET A 84 -8.49 11.28 -6.37
CA MET A 84 -8.81 9.89 -6.02
C MET A 84 -9.69 9.20 -7.07
N THR A 85 -10.66 9.91 -7.66
CA THR A 85 -11.51 9.41 -8.75
C THR A 85 -10.70 9.00 -9.99
N ALA A 86 -9.57 9.65 -10.25
CA ALA A 86 -8.73 9.31 -11.39
C ALA A 86 -7.85 8.08 -11.14
N VAL A 87 -7.46 7.83 -9.89
CA VAL A 87 -6.41 6.85 -9.55
C VAL A 87 -6.88 5.62 -8.79
N HIS A 88 -8.07 5.64 -8.16
CA HIS A 88 -8.53 4.50 -7.38
C HIS A 88 -8.73 3.24 -8.26
N GLY A 89 -8.47 2.07 -7.68
CA GLY A 89 -8.62 0.78 -8.37
C GLY A 89 -7.57 0.51 -9.45
N LYS A 90 -6.56 1.39 -9.62
CA LYS A 90 -5.50 1.27 -10.63
C LYS A 90 -4.17 1.02 -9.94
N ALA A 91 -3.58 -0.15 -10.18
CA ALA A 91 -2.29 -0.50 -9.62
C ALA A 91 -1.16 0.31 -10.28
N LYS A 92 -0.21 0.77 -9.48
CA LYS A 92 0.97 1.51 -9.93
C LYS A 92 2.23 0.82 -9.40
N ALA A 93 3.16 0.50 -10.29
CA ALA A 93 4.48 0.03 -9.88
C ALA A 93 5.23 1.18 -9.17
N ALA A 94 5.89 0.84 -8.06
CA ALA A 94 6.71 1.74 -7.26
C ALA A 94 7.90 0.97 -6.70
N GLY A 95 8.93 1.70 -6.27
CA GLY A 95 10.06 1.14 -5.54
C GLY A 95 10.18 1.81 -4.18
N PHE A 96 10.28 1.02 -3.13
CA PHE A 96 10.59 1.53 -1.78
C PHE A 96 11.82 0.80 -1.27
N ALA A 97 12.79 1.51 -0.70
CA ALA A 97 13.97 0.91 -0.06
C ALA A 97 14.63 -0.23 -0.87
N GLY A 98 14.76 -0.04 -2.19
CA GLY A 98 15.39 -1.01 -3.10
C GLY A 98 14.62 -2.32 -3.32
N HIS A 99 13.31 -2.35 -3.08
CA HIS A 99 12.43 -3.44 -3.56
C HIS A 99 11.25 -2.90 -4.36
N ASP A 100 10.81 -3.73 -5.31
CA ASP A 100 9.62 -3.47 -6.10
C ASP A 100 8.36 -3.69 -5.24
N THR A 101 7.46 -2.74 -5.33
CA THR A 101 6.19 -2.72 -4.62
C THR A 101 5.10 -2.21 -5.55
N VAL A 102 3.91 -2.78 -5.45
CA VAL A 102 2.74 -2.24 -6.13
C VAL A 102 1.95 -1.37 -5.17
N VAL A 103 1.71 -0.11 -5.53
CA VAL A 103 0.79 0.76 -4.81
C VAL A 103 -0.58 0.64 -5.44
N PHE A 104 -1.59 0.36 -4.61
CA PHE A 104 -2.97 0.19 -5.03
C PHE A 104 -3.89 1.20 -4.29
N PRO A 105 -4.23 2.34 -4.92
CA PRO A 105 -5.05 3.35 -4.28
C PRO A 105 -6.53 2.95 -4.21
N VAL A 106 -7.15 3.22 -3.07
CA VAL A 106 -8.59 3.12 -2.86
C VAL A 106 -9.11 4.33 -2.08
N PHE A 107 -10.42 4.59 -2.12
CA PHE A 107 -11.01 5.61 -1.26
C PHE A 107 -10.81 5.28 0.23
N HIS A 108 -10.81 6.31 1.09
CA HIS A 108 -10.77 6.06 2.53
C HIS A 108 -12.11 5.45 2.98
N PRO A 109 -12.16 4.39 3.81
CA PRO A 109 -13.41 3.75 4.23
C PRO A 109 -14.43 4.71 4.85
N ALA A 110 -13.98 5.78 5.50
CA ALA A 110 -14.86 6.83 6.02
C ALA A 110 -15.79 7.47 4.96
N ALA A 111 -15.35 7.55 3.70
CA ALA A 111 -16.14 8.11 2.59
C ALA A 111 -17.35 7.21 2.21
N ALA A 112 -17.36 5.95 2.64
CA ALA A 112 -18.39 4.98 2.34
C ALA A 112 -19.33 4.69 3.53
N LEU A 113 -19.11 5.31 4.70
CA LEU A 113 -19.92 5.04 5.89
C LEU A 113 -21.40 5.42 5.72
N TYR A 114 -21.69 6.47 4.93
CA TYR A 114 -23.04 7.01 4.77
C TYR A 114 -23.48 7.08 3.31
N THR A 115 -22.67 6.57 2.37
CA THR A 115 -22.93 6.66 0.94
C THR A 115 -22.83 5.28 0.30
N PRO A 116 -23.97 4.62 0.00
CA PRO A 116 -23.99 3.26 -0.56
C PRO A 116 -23.18 3.10 -1.85
N ALA A 117 -23.22 4.10 -2.73
CA ALA A 117 -22.46 4.09 -3.98
C ALA A 117 -20.94 3.99 -3.72
N ASN A 118 -20.43 4.74 -2.74
CA ASN A 118 -19.01 4.70 -2.37
C ASN A 118 -18.62 3.35 -1.74
N ARG A 119 -19.56 2.70 -1.03
CA ARG A 119 -19.34 1.36 -0.49
C ARG A 119 -19.19 0.33 -1.61
N GLN A 120 -20.04 0.41 -2.64
CA GLN A 120 -19.95 -0.48 -3.79
C GLN A 120 -18.61 -0.33 -4.53
N VAL A 121 -18.17 0.91 -4.76
CA VAL A 121 -16.86 1.20 -5.37
C VAL A 121 -15.72 0.59 -4.54
N LEU A 122 -15.75 0.71 -3.21
CA LEU A 122 -14.74 0.10 -2.34
C LEU A 122 -14.74 -1.43 -2.42
N VAL A 123 -15.91 -2.06 -2.45
CA VAL A 123 -16.02 -3.51 -2.60
C VAL A 123 -15.40 -3.95 -3.92
N GLU A 124 -15.69 -3.27 -5.02
CA GLU A 124 -15.10 -3.54 -6.34
C GLU A 124 -13.59 -3.35 -6.34
N ASP A 125 -13.08 -2.28 -5.71
CA ASP A 125 -11.65 -2.05 -5.61
C ASP A 125 -10.95 -3.11 -4.74
N PHE A 126 -11.58 -3.60 -3.68
CA PHE A 126 -11.04 -4.71 -2.89
C PHE A 126 -11.05 -6.02 -3.69
N GLN A 127 -12.08 -6.30 -4.50
CA GLN A 127 -12.07 -7.43 -5.43
C GLN A 127 -10.89 -7.35 -6.43
N LYS A 128 -10.61 -6.15 -6.96
CA LYS A 128 -9.43 -5.91 -7.80
C LYS A 128 -8.13 -6.13 -7.02
N LEU A 129 -8.07 -5.68 -5.76
CA LEU A 129 -6.94 -5.93 -4.87
C LEU A 129 -6.74 -7.43 -4.63
N HIS A 130 -7.81 -8.21 -4.46
CA HIS A 130 -7.75 -9.67 -4.32
C HIS A 130 -7.10 -10.32 -5.55
N VAL A 131 -7.54 -9.94 -6.76
CA VAL A 131 -6.94 -10.42 -8.01
C VAL A 131 -5.46 -10.02 -8.12
N LEU A 132 -5.13 -8.77 -7.74
CA LEU A 132 -3.74 -8.31 -7.69
C LEU A 132 -2.90 -9.14 -6.71
N LEU A 133 -3.44 -9.43 -5.52
CA LEU A 133 -2.77 -10.23 -4.51
C LEU A 133 -2.58 -11.68 -4.97
N GLN A 134 -3.52 -12.28 -5.70
CA GLN A 134 -3.38 -13.62 -6.26
C GLN A 134 -2.32 -13.68 -7.36
N ARG A 135 -2.37 -12.77 -8.34
CA ARG A 135 -1.37 -12.68 -9.42
C ARG A 135 0.02 -12.33 -8.88
N GLY A 136 0.06 -11.49 -7.85
CA GLY A 136 1.26 -11.20 -7.07
C GLY A 136 1.75 -12.43 -6.32
N LEU A 137 0.93 -13.10 -5.50
CA LEU A 137 1.32 -14.31 -4.76
C LEU A 137 1.89 -15.39 -5.68
N GLU A 138 1.26 -15.63 -6.83
CA GLU A 138 1.72 -16.60 -7.83
C GLU A 138 3.09 -16.26 -8.44
N ALA A 139 3.38 -14.97 -8.64
CA ALA A 139 4.70 -14.51 -9.10
C ALA A 139 5.81 -14.63 -8.03
N ALA A 140 5.49 -14.86 -6.75
CA ALA A 140 6.52 -15.17 -5.72
C ALA A 140 6.67 -16.67 -5.47
N THR A 141 5.61 -17.47 -5.64
CA THR A 141 5.71 -18.92 -5.49
C THR A 141 6.42 -19.60 -6.66
N SER A 142 6.41 -19.01 -7.87
CA SER A 142 7.24 -19.50 -8.99
C SER A 142 8.73 -19.28 -8.76
N VAL A 143 9.11 -18.13 -8.20
CA VAL A 143 10.52 -17.76 -7.98
C VAL A 143 11.17 -18.66 -6.90
N THR A 144 10.45 -18.99 -5.82
CA THR A 144 10.99 -19.89 -4.78
C THR A 144 11.23 -21.34 -5.23
N ARG A 145 10.56 -21.80 -6.30
CA ARG A 145 10.76 -23.15 -6.85
C ARG A 145 11.91 -23.21 -7.86
N GLU A 146 12.17 -22.11 -8.57
CA GLU A 146 13.33 -21.99 -9.47
C GLU A 146 14.64 -21.72 -8.71
N GLU A 147 14.61 -20.91 -7.65
CA GLU A 147 15.81 -20.57 -6.87
C GLU A 147 16.30 -21.73 -5.97
N ALA A 148 15.40 -22.59 -5.47
CA ALA A 148 15.82 -23.79 -4.73
C ALA A 148 16.49 -24.85 -5.64
N ALA A 149 16.28 -24.77 -6.96
CA ALA A 149 16.91 -25.66 -7.94
C ALA A 149 18.25 -25.11 -8.46
N ALA A 150 18.55 -23.83 -8.27
CA ALA A 150 19.69 -23.15 -8.89
C ALA A 150 20.45 -22.26 -7.88
N GLY A 151 21.36 -22.83 -7.08
CA GLY A 151 22.13 -22.01 -6.13
C GLY A 151 23.34 -22.66 -5.49
N LYS A 152 24.34 -23.06 -6.29
CA LYS A 152 25.72 -23.26 -5.84
C LYS A 152 26.40 -21.90 -5.58
N VAL A 153 26.93 -21.77 -4.36
CA VAL A 153 28.10 -21.01 -3.85
C VAL A 153 28.73 -19.91 -4.74
N ALA A 154 28.77 -18.67 -4.24
CA ALA A 154 30.01 -17.89 -3.99
C ALA A 154 29.75 -16.49 -3.36
N GLN A 155 30.57 -16.11 -2.38
CA GLN A 155 30.74 -14.76 -1.81
C GLN A 155 32.08 -14.14 -2.30
N PRO A 156 32.54 -12.95 -1.81
CA PRO A 156 31.95 -11.60 -1.89
C PRO A 156 32.96 -10.54 -2.40
N GLY A 157 32.51 -9.32 -2.70
CA GLY A 157 33.40 -8.20 -3.04
C GLY A 157 32.79 -6.81 -2.93
N SER A 158 33.22 -6.07 -1.90
CA SER A 158 33.40 -4.61 -1.69
C SER A 158 32.40 -3.55 -2.21
N ALA A 159 32.14 -2.60 -1.31
CA ALA A 159 31.33 -1.37 -1.37
C ALA A 159 31.71 -0.35 -2.46
N VAL A 160 30.73 0.48 -2.90
CA VAL A 160 30.71 1.97 -2.89
C VAL A 160 29.24 2.43 -3.07
N GLY A 161 28.86 3.53 -2.41
CA GLY A 161 27.50 4.07 -2.31
C GLY A 161 26.89 4.59 -3.61
N VAL A 162 25.56 4.55 -3.66
CA VAL A 162 24.75 5.07 -4.78
C VAL A 162 23.47 5.69 -4.19
N GLU A 163 23.30 7.00 -4.38
CA GLU A 163 22.03 7.71 -4.26
C GLU A 163 20.92 6.97 -5.03
N PRO A 164 19.70 6.82 -4.48
CA PRO A 164 18.65 6.12 -5.20
C PRO A 164 18.23 6.92 -6.45
N PRO A 165 18.25 6.32 -7.65
CA PRO A 165 17.82 6.99 -8.86
C PRO A 165 16.30 7.23 -8.87
N PRO A 166 15.80 8.21 -9.63
CA PRO A 166 14.36 8.49 -9.72
C PRO A 166 13.63 7.27 -10.28
N ALA A 167 12.65 6.76 -9.53
CA ALA A 167 11.86 5.59 -9.91
C ALA A 167 11.05 5.88 -11.18
N LYS A 168 11.35 5.15 -12.26
CA LYS A 168 10.55 5.13 -13.49
C LYS A 168 9.13 4.68 -13.14
N THR A 169 8.16 5.51 -13.51
CA THR A 169 6.74 5.32 -13.23
C THR A 169 6.07 4.69 -14.44
N GLU A 170 5.50 3.49 -14.28
CA GLU A 170 4.63 2.88 -15.28
C GLU A 170 3.38 2.32 -14.57
N GLN A 171 2.21 2.64 -15.12
CA GLN A 171 0.94 2.15 -14.60
C GLN A 171 0.73 0.72 -15.10
N LEU A 172 0.39 -0.22 -14.21
CA LEU A 172 0.21 -1.60 -14.62
C LEU A 172 -1.14 -1.74 -15.34
N HIS A 173 -1.11 -2.24 -16.58
CA HIS A 173 -2.30 -2.65 -17.33
C HIS A 173 -2.81 -3.98 -16.78
N LEU A 174 -3.61 -3.93 -15.72
CA LEU A 174 -4.19 -5.14 -15.11
C LEU A 174 -5.59 -5.49 -15.61
N TRP A 175 -6.13 -4.68 -16.53
CA TRP A 175 -7.46 -4.80 -17.13
C TRP A 175 -7.41 -4.26 -18.55
#